data_AF-A0A815SQJ8-F1
#
_entry.id   AF-A0A815SQJ8-F1
#
_cell.length_a   1.000
_cell.length_b   1.000
_cell.length_c   1.000
_cell.angle_alpha   90.00
_cell.angle_beta   90.00
_cell.angle_gamma   90.00
#
_symmetry.space_group_name_H-M   'P 1'
#
loop_
_entity.id
_entity.type
_entity.pdbx_description
1 polymer ?
#
loop_
_entity_poly.entity_id
_entity_poly.type
_entity_poly.pdbx_seq_one_letter_code
_entity_poly.pdbx_strand_id
1 'polypeptide(L)'
;LFLEKIDVFVVYTDSETWFGDIHPTAALKKYRQEMDCPNAKLIVVGMQSNGFTIADPNDKGMLDVVGFDSAAPQVMSLFAEGEI
;
A
#
# COMPACT_ATOMS: atom_id res chain seq x y z
N LEU A 1 6.26 -23.81 -9.21
CA LEU A 1 6.32 -22.62 -8.35
C LEU A 1 4.90 -22.33 -7.89
N PHE A 2 4.58 -22.48 -6.61
CA PHE A 2 3.38 -21.86 -6.08
C PHE A 2 3.67 -20.35 -6.05
N LEU A 3 3.00 -19.57 -6.90
CA LEU A 3 2.95 -18.13 -6.70
C LEU A 3 2.03 -17.94 -5.49
N GLU A 4 2.61 -17.66 -4.33
CA GLU A 4 1.84 -17.35 -3.14
C GLU A 4 1.01 -16.09 -3.40
N LYS A 5 -0.29 -16.17 -3.10
CA LYS A 5 -1.18 -15.01 -3.12
C LYS A 5 -0.84 -14.11 -1.93
N ILE A 6 -0.80 -12.81 -2.17
CA ILE A 6 -0.42 -11.79 -1.20
C ILE A 6 -1.65 -10.95 -0.90
N ASP A 7 -1.99 -10.88 0.39
CA ASP A 7 -3.14 -10.12 0.85
C ASP A 7 -2.81 -8.63 1.03
N VAL A 8 -1.62 -8.31 1.55
CA VAL A 8 -1.20 -6.93 1.83
C VAL A 8 0.26 -6.71 1.41
N PHE A 9 0.49 -5.67 0.62
CA PHE A 9 1.82 -5.14 0.34
C PHE A 9 2.10 -3.95 1.27
N VAL A 10 3.25 -3.95 1.95
CA VAL A 10 3.71 -2.83 2.77
C VAL A 10 5.01 -2.29 2.17
N VAL A 11 4.98 -1.04 1.72
CA VAL A 11 6.13 -0.37 1.10
C VAL A 11 6.66 0.69 2.05
N TYR A 12 7.86 0.49 2.58
CA TYR A 12 8.58 1.53 3.32
C TYR A 12 9.45 2.33 2.36
N THR A 13 9.28 3.65 2.35
CA THR A 13 9.98 4.58 1.46
C THR A 13 10.37 5.86 2.19
N ASP A 14 11.44 6.50 1.77
CA ASP A 14 11.79 7.88 2.15
C ASP A 14 10.85 8.94 1.54
N SER A 15 9.73 8.53 0.95
CA SER A 15 8.69 9.38 0.35
C SER A 15 9.13 10.04 -0.96
N GLU A 16 10.17 9.49 -1.61
CA GLU A 16 10.49 9.85 -2.99
C GLU A 16 9.48 9.23 -3.96
N THR A 17 8.94 10.06 -4.86
CA THR A 17 7.91 9.70 -5.82
C THR A 17 8.46 9.03 -7.09
N TRP A 18 9.62 8.37 -7.01
CA TRP A 18 10.20 7.71 -8.18
C TRP A 18 9.67 6.28 -8.27
N PHE A 19 8.78 6.04 -9.25
CA PHE A 19 8.05 4.78 -9.38
C PHE A 19 8.63 3.83 -10.44
N GLY A 20 9.80 4.16 -11.00
CA GLY A 20 10.30 3.49 -12.21
C GLY A 20 9.28 3.55 -13.35
N ASP A 21 8.97 2.40 -13.94
CA ASP A 21 8.10 2.29 -15.12
C ASP A 21 6.59 2.23 -14.80
N ILE A 22 6.20 1.88 -13.57
CA ILE A 22 4.79 1.65 -13.20
C ILE A 22 4.49 2.23 -11.80
N HIS A 23 3.49 3.11 -11.72
CA HIS A 23 3.01 3.64 -10.44
C HIS A 23 2.48 2.53 -9.50
N PRO A 24 2.75 2.54 -8.18
CA PRO A 24 2.31 1.49 -7.25
C PRO A 24 0.80 1.20 -7.30
N THR A 25 -0.03 2.24 -7.45
CA THR A 25 -1.48 2.11 -7.68
C THR A 25 -1.80 1.23 -8.89
N ALA A 26 -1.11 1.45 -10.01
CA ALA A 26 -1.32 0.69 -11.23
C ALA A 26 -0.78 -0.74 -11.09
N ALA A 27 0.36 -0.92 -10.41
CA ALA A 27 0.92 -2.23 -10.10
C ALA A 27 -0.03 -3.06 -9.23
N LEU A 28 -0.63 -2.49 -8.19
CA LEU A 28 -1.62 -3.18 -7.37
C LEU A 28 -2.87 -3.56 -8.16
N LYS A 29 -3.42 -2.62 -8.97
CA LYS A 29 -4.58 -2.91 -9.83
C LYS A 29 -4.29 -4.05 -10.80
N LYS A 30 -3.09 -4.09 -11.39
CA LYS A 30 -2.63 -5.19 -12.24
C LYS A 30 -2.50 -6.51 -11.47
N TYR A 31 -1.88 -6.49 -10.29
CA TYR A 31 -1.77 -7.66 -9.42
C TYR A 31 -3.14 -8.27 -9.08
N ARG A 32 -4.09 -7.44 -8.64
CA ARG A 32 -5.47 -7.86 -8.31
C ARG A 32 -6.13 -8.61 -9.48
N GLN A 33 -5.91 -8.12 -10.71
CA GLN A 33 -6.46 -8.72 -11.93
C GLN A 33 -5.74 -10.01 -12.33
N GLU A 34 -4.41 -10.00 -12.41
CA GLU A 34 -3.62 -11.12 -12.92
C GLU A 34 -3.58 -12.31 -11.96
N MET A 35 -3.65 -12.04 -10.64
CA MET A 35 -3.57 -13.06 -9.60
C MET A 35 -4.93 -13.49 -9.03
N ASP A 36 -6.03 -12.95 -9.56
CA ASP A 36 -7.39 -13.15 -9.05
C ASP A 36 -7.45 -12.93 -7.52
N CYS A 37 -7.05 -11.72 -7.12
CA CYS A 37 -6.91 -11.27 -5.73
C CYS A 37 -7.55 -9.88 -5.56
N PRO A 38 -8.88 -9.72 -5.75
CA PRO A 38 -9.52 -8.40 -5.79
C PRO A 38 -9.39 -7.60 -4.49
N ASN A 39 -9.15 -8.29 -3.37
CA ASN A 39 -9.05 -7.70 -2.04
C ASN A 39 -7.62 -7.39 -1.60
N ALA A 40 -6.61 -7.59 -2.47
CA ALA A 40 -5.22 -7.28 -2.11
C ALA A 40 -5.07 -5.79 -1.77
N LYS A 41 -4.33 -5.46 -0.71
CA LYS A 41 -4.17 -4.12 -0.16
C LYS A 41 -2.75 -3.59 -0.35
N LEU A 42 -2.61 -2.27 -0.36
CA LEU A 42 -1.33 -1.58 -0.37
C LEU A 42 -1.27 -0.59 0.79
N ILE A 43 -0.20 -0.67 1.57
CA ILE A 43 0.16 0.31 2.59
C ILE A 43 1.48 0.94 2.17
N VAL A 44 1.54 2.26 2.08
CA VAL A 44 2.78 2.99 1.81
C VAL A 44 3.16 3.78 3.05
N VAL A 45 4.32 3.47 3.62
CA VAL A 45 4.87 4.14 4.81
C VAL A 45 5.96 5.10 4.34
N GLY A 46 5.62 6.39 4.32
CA GLY A 46 6.54 7.46 3.96
C GLY A 46 7.29 8.01 5.18
N MET A 47 8.61 7.89 5.19
CA MET A 47 9.46 8.32 6.31
C MET A 47 9.70 9.83 6.37
N GLN A 48 9.24 10.60 5.38
CA GLN A 48 9.31 12.07 5.36
C GLN A 48 7.96 12.69 4.98
N SER A 49 7.56 13.76 5.68
CA SER A 49 6.32 14.49 5.41
C SER A 49 6.50 15.48 4.26
N ASN A 50 6.68 14.97 3.04
CA ASN A 50 6.92 15.80 1.86
C ASN A 50 5.64 16.11 1.05
N GLY A 51 4.44 15.91 1.63
CA GLY A 51 3.17 16.13 0.93
C GLY A 51 2.94 15.14 -0.22
N PHE A 52 3.35 13.88 -0.02
CA PHE A 52 3.15 12.83 -1.01
C PHE A 52 1.71 12.28 -0.95
N THR A 53 1.27 11.70 -2.06
CA THR A 53 0.09 10.82 -2.11
C THR A 53 0.43 9.72 -3.10
N ILE A 54 0.68 8.51 -2.60
CA ILE A 54 1.00 7.34 -3.41
C ILE A 54 -0.22 6.40 -3.45
N ALA A 55 -0.97 6.33 -2.35
CA ALA A 55 -2.29 5.71 -2.32
C ALA A 55 -3.31 6.51 -3.14
N ASP A 56 -4.11 5.82 -3.94
CA ASP A 56 -5.27 6.43 -4.61
C ASP A 56 -6.38 6.65 -3.56
N PRO A 57 -6.79 7.90 -3.25
CA PRO A 57 -7.77 8.15 -2.20
C PRO A 57 -9.17 7.58 -2.50
N ASN A 58 -9.43 7.16 -3.74
CA ASN A 58 -10.68 6.51 -4.11
C ASN A 58 -10.62 4.98 -4.02
N ASP A 59 -9.44 4.40 -3.74
CA ASP A 59 -9.23 2.97 -3.58
C ASP A 59 -9.18 2.61 -2.09
N LYS A 60 -10.26 2.01 -1.59
CA LYS A 60 -10.36 1.58 -0.18
C LYS A 60 -9.34 0.53 0.24
N GLY A 61 -8.64 -0.10 -0.72
CA GLY A 61 -7.55 -1.02 -0.44
C GLY A 61 -6.17 -0.38 -0.52
N MET A 62 -6.07 0.96 -0.45
CA MET A 62 -4.79 1.67 -0.35
C MET A 62 -4.76 2.62 0.86
N LEU A 63 -3.64 2.62 1.58
CA LEU A 63 -3.41 3.46 2.77
C LEU A 63 -2.04 4.12 2.68
N ASP A 64 -1.99 5.44 2.82
CA ASP A 64 -0.75 6.20 3.06
C ASP A 64 -0.57 6.39 4.58
N VAL A 65 0.63 6.06 5.08
CA VAL A 65 1.09 6.30 6.45
C VAL A 65 2.25 7.28 6.38
N VAL A 66 2.14 8.41 7.09
CA VAL A 66 3.18 9.45 7.11
C VAL A 66 3.91 9.41 8.45
N GLY A 67 5.23 9.22 8.40
CA GLY A 67 6.09 9.16 9.57
C GLY A 67 5.98 7.85 10.35
N PHE A 68 6.51 7.87 11.56
CA PHE A 68 6.53 6.73 12.50
C PHE A 68 5.91 7.17 13.83
N ASP A 69 4.61 7.44 13.82
CA ASP A 69 3.86 7.50 15.07
C ASP A 69 3.80 6.10 15.69
N SER A 70 3.86 6.04 17.03
CA SER A 70 3.71 4.81 17.80
C SER A 70 2.42 4.03 17.51
N ALA A 71 1.37 4.70 17.03
CA ALA A 71 0.12 4.06 16.63
C ALA A 71 0.14 3.47 15.22
N ALA A 72 1.12 3.82 14.36
CA ALA A 72 1.13 3.42 12.95
C ALA A 72 1.05 1.89 12.76
N PRO A 73 1.81 1.04 13.49
CA PRO A 73 1.68 -0.41 13.34
C PRO A 73 0.27 -0.94 13.64
N GLN A 74 -0.41 -0.37 14.64
CA GLN A 74 -1.77 -0.77 14.99
C GLN A 74 -2.77 -0.41 13.88
N VAL A 75 -2.67 0.81 13.35
CA VAL A 75 -3.50 1.27 12.23
C VAL A 75 -3.29 0.39 11.00
N MET A 76 -2.04 0.05 10.69
CA MET A 76 -1.70 -0.84 9.57
C MET A 76 -2.30 -2.24 9.74
N SER A 77 -2.32 -2.79 10.96
CA SER A 77 -2.94 -4.08 11.28
C SER A 77 -4.44 -4.06 11.05
N LEU A 78 -5.13 -3.06 11.62
CA LEU A 78 -6.58 -2.90 11.48
C LEU A 78 -6.99 -2.75 10.00
N PHE A 79 -6.21 -1.98 9.24
CA PHE A 79 -6.43 -1.82 7.80
C PHE A 79 -6.19 -3.14 7.05
N ALA A 80 -5.12 -3.88 7.38
CA ALA A 80 -4.85 -5.18 6.77
C ALA A 80 -6.00 -6.17 7.02
N GLU A 81 -6.57 -6.17 8.23
CA GLU A 81 -7.73 -6.98 8.63
C GLU A 81 -9.06 -6.48 8.01
N GLY A 82 -9.11 -5.22 7.57
CA GLY A 82 -10.31 -4.61 6.97
C GLY A 82 -11.30 -4.06 7.99
N GLU A 83 -10.81 -3.74 9.19
CA GLU A 83 -11.61 -3.10 10.25
C GLU A 83 -11.76 -1.58 10.05
N ILE A 84 -10.84 -0.98 9.29
CA ILE A 84 -10.84 0.45 8.93
C ILE A 84 -10.59 0.65 7.44
#